data_AF-A0A3D5SFF8-F1
#
_entry.id   AF-A0A3D5SFF8-F1
#
_cell.length_a   1.000
_cell.length_b   1.000
_cell.length_c   1.000
_cell.angle_alpha   90.00
_cell.angle_beta   90.00
_cell.angle_gamma   90.00
#
_symmetry.space_group_name_H-M   'P 1'
#
loop_
_entity.id
_entity.type
_entity.pdbx_description
1 polymer ?
#
loop_
_entity_poly.entity_id
_entity_poly.type
_entity_poly.pdbx_seq_one_letter_code
_entity_poly.pdbx_strand_id
1 'polypeptide(L)'
;MDKSSLKEIFGYMPKAIWWNFVIGAFALLLGIAFGGPKIYIERLTAYVVFFIFLAAYAAIVWWSVLTLAKNKMRESLVTSGPYAFARHPVYSATLLILNTALAVLFRSWLLILAIIPIYFVWRKNIRLEDRYLTTKFGQAHQDYRRATLSLFPNLWRINKKAFYILVGLAVFATAFIILNFPSVYLRWVVFEKSGQITYDEPAKKKSLWPTGHKANYIEKRDSIIINKLGLDVPLVPSSGTTQTELNAALNQGVIIYPGSALPGQAGEVFLSGHSSVYPWVKTEYGQVFALLDKLETGDVVSLIYDRYQYDYQITGKQILSPKDTRITMTSQPALTLMTCWPIGTSAKRLVVHGELIK
;
A
#
# COMPACT_ATOMS: atom_id res chain seq x y z
N MET A 1 34.42 -0.76 -32.45
CA MET A 1 33.65 -1.96 -32.84
C MET A 1 32.86 -1.62 -34.09
N ASP A 2 33.13 -2.28 -35.21
CA ASP A 2 32.48 -2.01 -36.50
C ASP A 2 30.98 -2.37 -36.45
N LYS A 3 30.12 -1.61 -37.15
CA LYS A 3 28.66 -1.82 -37.20
C LYS A 3 28.30 -3.21 -37.74
N SER A 4 29.18 -3.84 -38.52
CA SER A 4 29.05 -5.22 -39.00
C SER A 4 29.08 -6.23 -37.84
N SER A 5 30.10 -6.15 -36.98
CA SER A 5 30.31 -7.05 -35.83
C SER A 5 29.18 -7.02 -34.80
N LEU A 6 28.62 -5.83 -34.51
CA LEU A 6 27.49 -5.68 -33.58
C LEU A 6 26.20 -6.30 -34.12
N LYS A 7 25.98 -6.23 -35.44
CA LYS A 7 24.80 -6.80 -36.10
C LYS A 7 24.91 -8.34 -36.21
N GLU A 8 26.12 -8.86 -36.31
CA GLU A 8 26.39 -10.30 -36.25
C GLU A 8 26.20 -10.85 -34.84
N ILE A 9 26.66 -10.16 -33.80
CA ILE A 9 26.58 -10.64 -32.41
C ILE A 9 25.18 -10.42 -31.82
N PHE A 10 24.61 -9.22 -31.95
CA PHE A 10 23.38 -8.82 -31.26
C PHE A 10 22.15 -8.63 -32.18
N GLY A 11 22.30 -8.79 -33.49
CA GLY A 11 21.18 -8.72 -34.44
C GLY A 11 20.45 -7.37 -34.42
N TYR A 12 19.12 -7.43 -34.39
CA TYR A 12 18.25 -6.23 -34.37
C TYR A 12 17.89 -5.77 -32.94
N MET A 13 18.46 -6.42 -31.92
CA MET A 13 18.12 -6.20 -30.51
C MET A 13 18.49 -4.81 -29.97
N PRO A 14 19.67 -4.22 -30.28
CA PRO A 14 20.02 -2.89 -29.76
C PRO A 14 19.00 -1.79 -30.13
N LYS A 15 18.47 -1.86 -31.36
CA LYS A 15 17.41 -0.93 -31.81
C LYS A 15 16.09 -1.15 -31.06
N ALA A 16 15.76 -2.39 -30.71
CA ALA A 16 14.56 -2.71 -29.95
C ALA A 16 14.66 -2.20 -28.52
N ILE A 17 15.82 -2.40 -27.88
CA ILE A 17 16.12 -1.93 -26.52
C ILE A 17 16.03 -0.41 -26.43
N TRP A 18 16.55 0.32 -27.43
CA TRP A 18 16.41 1.78 -27.47
C TRP A 18 14.94 2.22 -27.38
N TRP A 19 14.06 1.65 -28.20
CA TRP A 19 12.64 1.96 -28.15
C TRP A 19 11.96 1.56 -26.84
N ASN A 20 12.44 0.50 -26.18
CA ASN A 20 11.96 0.12 -24.85
C ASN A 20 12.20 1.24 -23.83
N PHE A 21 13.40 1.81 -23.81
CA PHE A 21 13.72 2.94 -22.92
C PHE A 21 12.95 4.21 -23.27
N VAL A 22 12.80 4.52 -24.56
CA VAL A 22 12.04 5.71 -24.99
C VAL A 22 10.58 5.60 -24.54
N ILE A 23 9.92 4.46 -24.79
CA ILE A 23 8.51 4.27 -24.41
C ILE A 23 8.35 4.20 -22.89
N GLY A 24 9.28 3.53 -22.19
CA GLY A 24 9.28 3.47 -20.73
C GLY A 24 9.47 4.83 -20.07
N ALA A 25 10.41 5.63 -20.57
CA ALA A 25 10.64 7.00 -20.11
C ALA A 25 9.42 7.88 -20.36
N PHE A 26 8.80 7.77 -21.54
CA PHE A 26 7.56 8.47 -21.85
C PHE A 26 6.42 8.09 -20.89
N ALA A 27 6.24 6.81 -20.59
CA ALA A 27 5.24 6.35 -19.63
C ALA A 27 5.49 6.88 -18.20
N LEU A 28 6.76 6.98 -17.78
CA LEU A 28 7.13 7.60 -16.50
C LEU A 28 6.85 9.10 -16.49
N LEU A 29 7.24 9.83 -17.54
CA LEU A 29 7.00 11.25 -17.67
C LEU A 29 5.50 11.57 -17.67
N LEU A 30 4.68 10.79 -18.37
CA LEU A 30 3.22 10.91 -18.32
C LEU A 30 2.68 10.71 -16.89
N GLY A 31 3.16 9.68 -16.19
CA GLY A 31 2.76 9.43 -14.80
C GLY A 31 3.16 10.54 -13.83
N ILE A 32 4.29 11.22 -14.07
CA ILE A 32 4.74 12.39 -13.29
C ILE A 32 3.89 13.62 -13.62
N ALA A 33 3.63 13.88 -14.91
CA ALA A 33 2.98 15.10 -15.38
C ALA A 33 1.47 15.14 -15.09
N PHE A 34 0.76 14.03 -15.31
CA PHE A 34 -0.70 13.99 -15.24
C PHE A 34 -1.24 13.22 -14.02
N GLY A 35 -0.35 12.62 -13.23
CA GLY A 35 -0.73 11.57 -12.30
C GLY A 35 -1.10 10.29 -13.06
N GLY A 36 -0.76 9.14 -12.47
CA GLY A 36 -1.08 7.84 -13.06
C GLY A 36 -1.32 6.81 -11.97
N PRO A 37 -1.95 5.66 -12.32
CA PRO A 37 -2.17 4.58 -11.38
C PRO A 37 -0.83 4.11 -10.79
N LYS A 38 -0.73 4.14 -9.45
CA LYS A 38 0.47 3.72 -8.71
C LYS A 38 0.31 2.30 -8.18
N ILE A 39 1.42 1.58 -8.11
CA ILE A 39 1.47 0.27 -7.44
C ILE A 39 1.69 0.55 -5.95
N TYR A 40 0.73 0.18 -5.11
CA TYR A 40 0.81 0.40 -3.67
C TYR A 40 1.56 -0.77 -3.01
N ILE A 41 2.88 -0.68 -3.08
CA ILE A 41 3.83 -1.60 -2.45
C ILE A 41 4.82 -0.80 -1.59
N GLU A 42 5.17 -1.35 -0.43
CA GLU A 42 6.17 -0.79 0.48
C GLU A 42 7.55 -0.80 -0.19
N ARG A 43 8.39 0.21 0.09
CA ARG A 43 9.62 0.45 -0.72
C ARG A 43 10.61 -0.70 -0.61
N LEU A 44 10.85 -1.22 0.59
CA LEU A 44 11.76 -2.36 0.79
C LEU A 44 11.24 -3.58 0.03
N THR A 45 9.94 -3.86 0.15
CA THR A 45 9.30 -4.95 -0.59
C THR A 45 9.45 -4.78 -2.10
N ALA A 46 9.27 -3.56 -2.63
CA ALA A 46 9.47 -3.26 -4.04
C ALA A 46 10.91 -3.52 -4.50
N TYR A 47 11.91 -3.16 -3.69
CA TYR A 47 13.32 -3.44 -3.99
C TYR A 47 13.61 -4.94 -3.99
N VAL A 48 13.13 -5.68 -2.99
CA VAL A 48 13.31 -7.14 -2.93
C VAL A 48 12.71 -7.80 -4.17
N VAL A 49 11.46 -7.46 -4.50
CA VAL A 49 10.79 -7.99 -5.69
C VAL A 49 11.55 -7.59 -6.97
N PHE A 50 11.99 -6.34 -7.09
CA PHE A 50 12.79 -5.87 -8.23
C PHE A 50 14.06 -6.71 -8.40
N PHE A 51 14.84 -6.96 -7.34
CA PHE A 51 16.07 -7.75 -7.44
C PHE A 51 15.80 -9.23 -7.77
N ILE A 52 14.69 -9.80 -7.30
CA ILE A 52 14.25 -11.15 -7.71
C ILE A 52 13.99 -11.20 -9.22
N PHE A 53 13.21 -10.27 -9.76
CA PHE A 53 12.94 -10.20 -11.20
C PHE A 53 14.22 -9.89 -12.00
N LEU A 54 15.10 -9.03 -11.49
CA LEU A 54 16.37 -8.71 -12.14
C LEU A 54 17.30 -9.93 -12.20
N ALA A 55 17.39 -10.71 -11.12
CA ALA A 55 18.14 -11.96 -11.08
C ALA A 55 17.59 -12.99 -12.08
N ALA A 56 16.26 -13.14 -12.15
CA ALA A 56 15.61 -14.02 -13.12
C ALA A 56 15.87 -13.58 -14.57
N TYR A 57 15.79 -12.27 -14.84
CA TYR A 57 16.15 -11.68 -16.14
C TYR A 57 17.61 -11.98 -16.50
N ALA A 58 18.54 -11.68 -15.59
CA ALA A 58 19.96 -11.91 -15.79
C ALA A 58 20.27 -13.39 -16.05
N ALA A 59 19.63 -14.31 -15.32
CA ALA A 59 19.78 -15.75 -15.53
C ALA A 59 19.35 -16.19 -16.93
N ILE A 60 18.21 -15.71 -17.43
CA ILE A 60 17.73 -16.07 -18.78
C ILE A 60 18.62 -15.46 -19.87
N VAL A 61 19.06 -14.21 -19.70
CA VAL A 61 20.01 -13.56 -20.63
C VAL A 61 21.32 -14.33 -20.65
N TRP A 62 21.89 -14.63 -19.49
CA TRP A 62 23.13 -15.38 -19.35
C TRP A 62 23.02 -16.77 -19.99
N TRP A 63 21.93 -17.50 -19.71
CA TRP A 63 21.68 -18.80 -20.33
C TRP A 63 21.56 -18.72 -21.86
N SER A 64 20.88 -17.69 -22.38
CA SER A 64 20.74 -17.46 -23.82
C SER A 64 22.08 -17.18 -24.48
N VAL A 65 22.89 -16.29 -23.90
CA VAL A 65 24.23 -15.94 -24.40
C VAL A 65 25.16 -17.15 -24.35
N LEU A 66 25.20 -17.88 -23.25
CA LEU A 66 26.02 -19.10 -23.14
C LEU A 66 25.61 -20.16 -24.17
N THR A 67 24.31 -20.33 -24.41
CA THR A 67 23.82 -21.31 -25.40
C THR A 67 24.21 -20.91 -26.82
N LEU A 68 24.17 -19.62 -27.15
CA LEU A 68 24.68 -19.13 -28.45
C LEU A 68 26.20 -19.29 -28.56
N ALA A 69 26.95 -18.92 -27.52
CA ALA A 69 28.41 -19.00 -27.49
C ALA A 69 28.91 -20.43 -27.70
N LYS A 70 28.30 -21.42 -27.02
CA LYS A 70 28.66 -22.84 -27.16
C LYS A 70 28.40 -23.42 -28.55
N ASN A 71 27.43 -22.88 -29.30
CA ASN A 71 27.02 -23.41 -30.62
C ASN A 71 27.57 -22.59 -31.79
N LYS A 72 28.76 -21.97 -31.62
CA LYS A 72 29.43 -21.13 -32.62
C LYS A 72 28.51 -20.03 -33.17
N MET A 73 27.87 -19.27 -32.28
CA MET A 73 27.22 -17.96 -32.54
C MET A 73 26.76 -17.72 -33.98
N ARG A 74 25.54 -18.15 -34.30
CA ARG A 74 24.90 -17.93 -35.62
C ARG A 74 25.64 -18.57 -36.83
N GLU A 75 26.66 -19.41 -36.66
CA GLU A 75 27.13 -20.30 -37.74
C GLU A 75 26.18 -21.47 -37.95
N SER A 76 25.57 -21.95 -36.86
CA SER A 76 24.51 -22.95 -36.86
C SER A 76 23.22 -22.39 -36.28
N LEU A 77 22.08 -22.95 -36.69
CA LEU A 77 20.79 -22.58 -36.13
C LEU A 77 20.61 -23.22 -34.74
N VAL A 78 20.57 -22.39 -33.71
CA VAL A 78 20.39 -22.83 -32.32
C VAL A 78 18.91 -22.93 -31.97
N THR A 79 18.45 -24.12 -31.62
CA THR A 79 17.04 -24.41 -31.27
C THR A 79 16.86 -25.05 -29.88
N SER A 80 17.96 -25.20 -29.13
CA SER A 80 18.01 -25.85 -27.81
C SER A 80 18.15 -24.85 -26.66
N GLY A 81 18.03 -25.33 -25.42
CA GLY A 81 18.08 -24.49 -24.23
C GLY A 81 16.93 -23.47 -24.20
N PRO A 82 17.19 -22.17 -23.95
CA PRO A 82 16.12 -21.16 -23.88
C PRO A 82 15.42 -20.96 -25.24
N TYR A 83 16.13 -21.22 -26.35
CA TYR A 83 15.60 -21.16 -27.71
C TYR A 83 14.57 -22.25 -28.01
N ALA A 84 14.54 -23.33 -27.21
CA ALA A 84 13.49 -24.33 -27.32
C ALA A 84 12.14 -23.80 -26.82
N PHE A 85 12.11 -22.83 -25.91
CA PHE A 85 10.89 -22.31 -25.30
C PHE A 85 10.35 -21.10 -26.04
N ALA A 86 11.22 -20.17 -26.43
CA ALA A 86 10.88 -19.00 -27.23
C ALA A 86 11.97 -18.78 -28.27
N ARG A 87 11.60 -18.41 -29.50
CA ARG A 87 12.58 -18.15 -30.57
C ARG A 87 13.52 -17.00 -30.25
N HIS A 88 13.00 -16.02 -29.51
CA HIS A 88 13.69 -14.81 -29.12
C HIS A 88 13.69 -14.67 -27.59
N PRO A 89 14.44 -15.52 -26.84
CA PRO A 89 14.32 -15.62 -25.39
C PRO A 89 14.77 -14.35 -24.66
N VAL A 90 15.78 -13.64 -25.19
CA VAL A 90 16.22 -12.34 -24.62
C VAL A 90 15.13 -11.28 -24.77
N TYR A 91 14.50 -11.17 -25.95
CA TYR A 91 13.36 -10.28 -26.13
C TYR A 91 12.21 -10.67 -25.18
N SER A 92 11.95 -11.96 -25.02
CA SER A 92 10.91 -12.47 -24.11
C SER A 92 11.17 -12.02 -22.67
N ALA A 93 12.41 -12.20 -22.19
CA ALA A 93 12.82 -11.83 -20.84
C ALA A 93 12.81 -10.31 -20.63
N THR A 94 13.30 -9.52 -21.58
CA THR A 94 13.25 -8.05 -21.45
C THR A 94 11.81 -7.54 -21.42
N LEU A 95 10.96 -8.03 -22.33
CA LEU A 95 9.59 -7.56 -22.48
C LEU A 95 8.74 -7.88 -21.24
N LEU A 96 8.86 -9.10 -20.70
CA LEU A 96 7.98 -9.60 -19.64
C LEU A 96 8.58 -9.50 -18.24
N ILE A 97 9.90 -9.66 -18.09
CA ILE A 97 10.55 -9.76 -16.78
C ILE A 97 11.17 -8.41 -16.42
N LEU A 98 12.03 -7.85 -17.29
CA LEU A 98 12.71 -6.57 -16.99
C LEU A 98 11.71 -5.42 -16.87
N ASN A 99 10.76 -5.28 -17.81
CA ASN A 99 9.77 -4.20 -17.74
C ASN A 99 8.86 -4.33 -16.50
N THR A 100 8.52 -5.55 -16.09
CA THR A 100 7.79 -5.80 -14.83
C THR A 100 8.63 -5.41 -13.62
N ALA A 101 9.93 -5.76 -13.61
CA ALA A 101 10.86 -5.35 -12.56
C ALA A 101 10.90 -3.81 -12.43
N LEU A 102 11.05 -3.10 -13.54
CA LEU A 102 11.07 -1.64 -13.56
C LEU A 102 9.74 -1.04 -13.12
N ALA A 103 8.60 -1.61 -13.54
CA ALA A 103 7.29 -1.17 -13.09
C ALA A 103 7.14 -1.27 -11.57
N VAL A 104 7.61 -2.35 -10.96
CA VAL A 104 7.61 -2.52 -9.50
C VAL A 104 8.58 -1.54 -8.82
N LEU A 105 9.80 -1.38 -9.34
CA LEU A 105 10.81 -0.46 -8.82
C LEU A 105 10.30 0.99 -8.77
N PHE A 106 9.70 1.45 -9.87
CA PHE A 106 9.13 2.80 -9.99
C PHE A 106 7.68 2.88 -9.49
N ARG A 107 7.09 1.77 -9.05
CA ARG A 107 5.71 1.65 -8.56
C ARG A 107 4.68 2.26 -9.51
N SER A 108 4.81 1.98 -10.80
CA SER A 108 4.00 2.60 -11.87
C SER A 108 3.27 1.53 -12.69
N TRP A 109 1.93 1.56 -12.68
CA TRP A 109 1.12 0.72 -13.55
C TRP A 109 1.24 1.13 -15.03
N LEU A 110 1.55 2.39 -15.32
CA LEU A 110 1.79 2.85 -16.69
C LEU A 110 2.97 2.12 -17.35
N LEU A 111 3.98 1.71 -16.58
CA LEU A 111 5.08 0.90 -17.10
C LEU A 111 4.66 -0.53 -17.47
N ILE A 112 3.67 -1.11 -16.77
CA ILE A 112 3.07 -2.39 -17.18
C ILE A 112 2.28 -2.21 -18.48
N LEU A 113 1.48 -1.15 -18.57
CA LEU A 113 0.71 -0.85 -19.78
C LEU A 113 1.62 -0.54 -20.98
N ALA A 114 2.78 0.06 -20.75
CA ALA A 114 3.79 0.34 -21.77
C ALA A 114 4.33 -0.93 -22.47
N ILE A 115 4.19 -2.12 -21.86
CA ILE A 115 4.57 -3.39 -22.50
C ILE A 115 3.80 -3.60 -23.81
N ILE A 116 2.54 -3.14 -23.90
CA ILE A 116 1.69 -3.29 -25.09
C ILE A 116 2.28 -2.53 -26.31
N PRO A 117 2.50 -1.20 -26.27
CA PRO A 117 3.12 -0.50 -27.39
C PRO A 117 4.56 -0.98 -27.66
N ILE A 118 5.34 -1.35 -26.63
CA ILE A 118 6.68 -1.93 -26.82
C ILE A 118 6.60 -3.22 -27.64
N TYR A 119 5.65 -4.11 -27.34
CA TYR A 119 5.42 -5.35 -28.09
C TYR A 119 5.19 -5.07 -29.58
N PHE A 120 4.36 -4.09 -29.92
CA PHE A 120 4.07 -3.75 -31.32
C PHE A 120 5.31 -3.23 -32.06
N VAL A 121 6.13 -2.38 -31.42
CA VAL A 121 7.40 -1.91 -31.99
C VAL A 121 8.36 -3.10 -32.19
N TRP A 122 8.44 -3.98 -31.21
CA TRP A 122 9.34 -5.13 -31.23
C TRP A 122 8.95 -6.17 -32.27
N ARG A 123 7.65 -6.33 -32.56
CA ARG A 123 7.14 -7.18 -33.63
C ARG A 123 7.80 -6.86 -34.97
N LYS A 124 8.11 -5.59 -35.26
CA LYS A 124 8.81 -5.18 -36.48
C LYS A 124 10.27 -5.67 -36.48
N ASN A 125 10.99 -5.51 -35.37
CA ASN A 125 12.40 -5.90 -35.25
C ASN A 125 12.58 -7.43 -35.29
N ILE A 126 11.69 -8.15 -34.63
CA ILE A 126 11.65 -9.62 -34.64
C ILE A 126 11.40 -10.15 -36.06
N ARG A 127 10.51 -9.52 -36.83
CA ARG A 127 10.29 -9.88 -38.24
C ARG A 127 11.51 -9.62 -39.12
N LEU A 128 12.34 -8.63 -38.78
CA LEU A 128 13.60 -8.39 -39.50
C LEU A 128 14.64 -9.47 -39.15
N GLU A 129 14.73 -9.83 -37.88
CA GLU A 129 15.62 -10.90 -37.42
C GLU A 129 15.21 -12.26 -37.98
N ASP A 130 13.93 -12.62 -37.93
CA ASP A 130 13.39 -13.83 -38.55
C ASP A 130 13.69 -13.89 -40.06
N ARG A 131 13.57 -12.76 -40.78
CA ARG A 131 13.89 -12.71 -42.22
C ARG A 131 15.37 -12.98 -42.46
N TYR A 132 16.24 -12.32 -41.71
CA TYR A 132 17.69 -12.53 -41.79
C TYR A 132 18.06 -14.00 -41.51
N LEU A 133 17.51 -14.59 -40.45
CA LEU A 133 17.73 -16.00 -40.11
C LEU A 133 17.18 -16.95 -41.17
N THR A 134 16.06 -16.62 -41.81
CA THR A 134 15.50 -17.41 -42.93
C THR A 134 16.42 -17.34 -44.16
N THR A 135 16.96 -16.16 -44.48
CA THR A 135 17.94 -16.01 -45.56
C THR A 135 19.22 -16.79 -45.29
N LYS A 136 19.67 -16.89 -44.03
CA LYS A 136 20.90 -17.61 -43.66
C LYS A 136 20.73 -19.14 -43.57
N PHE A 137 19.61 -19.61 -43.02
CA PHE A 137 19.42 -21.03 -42.67
C PHE A 137 18.31 -21.74 -43.45
N GLY A 138 17.61 -21.04 -44.36
CA GLY A 138 16.62 -21.61 -45.26
C GLY A 138 15.51 -22.39 -44.54
N GLN A 139 15.28 -23.63 -44.99
CA GLN A 139 14.19 -24.48 -44.52
C GLN A 139 14.30 -24.82 -43.03
N ALA A 140 15.51 -25.05 -42.52
CA ALA A 140 15.72 -25.38 -41.10
C ALA A 140 15.17 -24.29 -40.17
N HIS A 141 15.29 -23.01 -40.55
CA HIS A 141 14.70 -21.92 -39.80
C HIS A 141 13.17 -21.87 -39.95
N GLN A 142 12.62 -22.17 -41.13
CA GLN A 142 11.17 -22.22 -41.32
C GLN A 142 10.50 -23.28 -40.44
N ASP A 143 11.11 -24.46 -40.35
CA ASP A 143 10.59 -25.56 -39.50
C ASP A 143 10.65 -25.18 -38.02
N TYR A 144 11.76 -24.56 -37.60
CA TYR A 144 11.88 -23.99 -36.26
C TYR A 144 10.81 -22.91 -35.96
N ARG A 145 10.49 -22.04 -36.92
CA ARG A 145 9.43 -21.03 -36.77
C ARG A 145 8.05 -21.62 -36.56
N ARG A 146 7.77 -22.78 -37.16
CA ARG A 146 6.49 -23.51 -36.99
C ARG A 146 6.42 -24.19 -35.63
N ALA A 147 7.53 -24.73 -35.14
CA ALA A 147 7.57 -25.51 -33.91
C ALA A 147 7.61 -24.64 -32.62
N THR A 148 8.17 -23.43 -32.69
CA THR A 148 8.47 -22.61 -31.50
C THR A 148 7.84 -21.22 -31.58
N LEU A 149 7.23 -20.77 -30.49
CA LEU A 149 6.62 -19.44 -30.38
C LEU A 149 7.68 -18.32 -30.45
N SER A 150 7.27 -17.14 -30.92
CA SER A 150 8.21 -16.04 -31.14
C SER A 150 8.73 -15.41 -29.84
N LEU A 151 7.83 -15.06 -28.91
CA LEU A 151 8.12 -14.25 -27.72
C LEU A 151 7.56 -14.85 -26.41
N PHE A 152 6.42 -15.52 -26.46
CA PHE A 152 5.87 -16.11 -25.25
C PHE A 152 6.46 -17.51 -25.11
N PRO A 153 7.12 -17.82 -23.97
CA PRO A 153 7.73 -19.12 -23.78
C PRO A 153 6.66 -20.22 -23.81
N ASN A 154 6.87 -21.23 -24.64
CA ASN A 154 6.00 -22.38 -24.71
C ASN A 154 6.19 -23.27 -23.48
N LEU A 155 5.44 -23.01 -22.42
CA LEU A 155 5.53 -23.73 -21.14
C LEU A 155 5.16 -25.21 -21.25
N TRP A 156 4.46 -25.62 -22.31
CA TRP A 156 4.14 -27.03 -22.59
C TRP A 156 5.40 -27.87 -22.89
N ARG A 157 6.53 -27.24 -23.18
CA ARG A 157 7.83 -27.91 -23.39
C ARG A 157 8.59 -28.19 -22.09
N ILE A 158 8.11 -27.71 -20.94
CA ILE A 158 8.70 -27.99 -19.63
C ILE A 158 8.36 -29.44 -19.25
N ASN A 159 9.21 -30.09 -18.44
CA ASN A 159 8.91 -31.42 -17.89
C ASN A 159 7.55 -31.41 -17.18
N LYS A 160 6.72 -32.46 -17.39
CA LYS A 160 5.38 -32.61 -16.80
C LYS A 160 5.33 -32.27 -15.30
N LYS A 161 6.29 -32.73 -14.50
CA LYS A 161 6.33 -32.45 -13.05
C LYS A 161 6.45 -30.95 -12.78
N ALA A 162 7.42 -30.29 -13.41
CA ALA A 162 7.63 -28.86 -13.26
C ALA A 162 6.46 -28.03 -13.82
N PHE A 163 5.83 -28.48 -14.91
CA PHE A 163 4.62 -27.86 -15.44
C PHE A 163 3.47 -27.87 -14.42
N TYR A 164 3.14 -29.03 -13.84
CA TYR A 164 2.08 -29.11 -12.84
C TYR A 164 2.40 -28.35 -11.55
N ILE A 165 3.66 -28.29 -11.14
CA ILE A 165 4.10 -27.44 -10.01
C ILE A 165 3.84 -25.96 -10.30
N LEU A 166 4.25 -25.46 -11.48
CA LEU A 166 4.02 -24.06 -11.86
C LEU A 166 2.54 -23.72 -11.95
N VAL A 167 1.73 -24.61 -12.54
CA VAL A 167 0.27 -24.44 -12.59
C VAL A 167 -0.33 -24.45 -11.20
N GLY A 168 0.07 -25.38 -10.32
CA GLY A 168 -0.38 -25.44 -8.94
C GLY A 168 -0.04 -24.18 -8.14
N LEU A 169 1.18 -23.66 -8.28
CA LEU A 169 1.60 -22.41 -7.66
C LEU A 169 0.80 -21.21 -8.18
N ALA A 170 0.53 -21.15 -9.48
CA ALA A 170 -0.28 -20.08 -10.07
C ALA A 170 -1.74 -20.13 -9.56
N VAL A 171 -2.34 -21.31 -9.49
CA VAL A 171 -3.68 -21.51 -8.92
C VAL A 171 -3.71 -21.12 -7.45
N PHE A 172 -2.73 -21.59 -6.66
CA PHE A 172 -2.61 -21.23 -5.25
C PHE A 172 -2.46 -19.72 -5.07
N ALA A 173 -1.56 -19.07 -5.81
CA ALA A 173 -1.35 -17.62 -5.72
C ALA A 173 -2.62 -16.85 -6.09
N THR A 174 -3.34 -17.29 -7.11
CA THR A 174 -4.62 -16.68 -7.52
C THR A 174 -5.67 -16.82 -6.44
N ALA A 175 -5.87 -18.03 -5.90
CA ALA A 175 -6.82 -18.27 -4.80
C ALA A 175 -6.43 -17.49 -3.55
N PHE A 176 -5.14 -17.47 -3.19
CA PHE A 176 -4.62 -16.72 -2.05
C PHE A 176 -4.88 -15.22 -2.21
N ILE A 177 -4.62 -14.64 -3.39
CA ILE A 177 -4.89 -13.24 -3.67
C ILE A 177 -6.38 -12.94 -3.54
N ILE A 178 -7.26 -13.77 -4.14
CA ILE A 178 -8.72 -13.56 -4.09
C ILE A 178 -9.24 -13.62 -2.65
N LEU A 179 -8.85 -14.67 -1.89
CA LEU A 179 -9.30 -14.86 -0.51
C LEU A 179 -8.75 -13.78 0.44
N ASN A 180 -7.55 -13.27 0.19
CA ASN A 180 -6.94 -12.20 0.98
C ASN A 180 -7.18 -10.80 0.41
N PHE A 181 -7.90 -10.67 -0.72
CA PHE A 181 -8.14 -9.40 -1.39
C PHE A 181 -8.83 -8.39 -0.47
N PRO A 182 -9.81 -8.74 0.38
CA PRO A 182 -10.39 -7.79 1.33
C PRO A 182 -9.34 -7.17 2.26
N SER A 183 -8.39 -7.96 2.76
CA SER A 183 -7.29 -7.51 3.62
C SER A 183 -6.28 -6.63 2.88
N VAL A 184 -6.02 -6.93 1.60
CA VAL A 184 -5.13 -6.12 0.75
C VAL A 184 -5.81 -4.82 0.31
N TYR A 185 -7.09 -4.86 -0.05
CA TYR A 185 -7.90 -3.70 -0.41
C TYR A 185 -8.00 -2.70 0.74
N LEU A 186 -8.26 -3.17 1.95
CA LEU A 186 -8.26 -2.33 3.15
C LEU A 186 -6.88 -1.69 3.42
N ARG A 187 -5.77 -2.39 3.13
CA ARG A 187 -4.42 -1.77 3.19
C ARG A 187 -4.18 -0.71 2.10
N TRP A 188 -4.79 -0.84 0.92
CA TRP A 188 -4.56 0.06 -0.23
C TRP A 188 -5.33 1.37 -0.11
N VAL A 189 -6.52 1.37 0.51
CA VAL A 189 -7.37 2.56 0.67
C VAL A 189 -6.95 3.45 1.85
N VAL A 190 -6.15 2.93 2.79
CA VAL A 190 -5.89 3.55 4.11
C VAL A 190 -4.67 4.50 4.17
N PHE A 191 -3.97 4.75 3.04
CA PHE A 191 -2.79 5.63 3.01
C PHE A 191 -3.09 7.13 2.80
N GLU A 192 -4.26 7.62 3.20
CA GLU A 192 -4.43 9.06 3.38
C GLU A 192 -3.94 9.41 4.78
N LYS A 193 -2.78 10.08 4.84
CA LYS A 193 -2.20 10.64 6.07
C LYS A 193 -3.33 11.27 6.88
N SER A 194 -3.55 10.80 8.11
CA SER A 194 -4.40 11.47 9.07
C SER A 194 -4.03 12.95 9.07
N GLY A 195 -4.97 13.81 8.69
CA GLY A 195 -4.79 15.25 8.78
C GLY A 195 -4.37 15.59 10.20
N GLN A 196 -3.44 16.53 10.35
CA GLN A 196 -3.19 17.14 11.66
C GLN A 196 -4.48 17.83 12.10
N ILE A 197 -4.96 17.50 13.29
CA ILE A 197 -6.10 18.21 13.90
C ILE A 197 -5.67 19.66 14.08
N THR A 198 -6.38 20.59 13.46
CA THR A 198 -6.10 22.03 13.56
C THR A 198 -6.77 22.62 14.78
N TYR A 199 -6.11 23.58 15.42
CA TYR A 199 -6.64 24.36 16.54
C TYR A 199 -7.19 25.69 16.03
N ASP A 200 -8.33 26.13 16.56
CA ASP A 200 -8.65 27.55 16.58
C ASP A 200 -7.80 28.20 17.70
N GLU A 201 -7.30 29.43 17.50
CA GLU A 201 -6.31 30.08 18.40
C GLU A 201 -6.68 30.02 19.90
N PRO A 202 -5.72 29.79 20.81
CA PRO A 202 -6.01 29.52 22.21
C PRO A 202 -6.57 30.76 22.95
N ALA A 203 -7.87 30.76 23.26
CA ALA A 203 -8.41 31.61 24.33
C ALA A 203 -7.81 31.19 25.70
N LYS A 204 -7.51 32.18 26.56
CA LYS A 204 -6.96 31.95 27.90
C LYS A 204 -7.85 30.97 28.69
N LYS A 205 -7.31 29.78 29.01
CA LYS A 205 -7.98 28.74 29.78
C LYS A 205 -8.38 29.27 31.15
N LYS A 206 -9.69 29.43 31.40
CA LYS A 206 -10.24 29.81 32.71
C LYS A 206 -10.86 28.56 33.35
N SER A 207 -10.42 28.24 34.56
CA SER A 207 -11.05 27.21 35.39
C SER A 207 -12.48 27.65 35.74
N LEU A 208 -13.49 26.82 35.49
CA LEU A 208 -14.91 27.18 35.63
C LEU A 208 -15.58 26.65 36.89
N TRP A 209 -14.82 26.11 37.85
CA TRP A 209 -15.42 25.60 39.08
C TRP A 209 -16.26 26.66 39.81
N PRO A 210 -17.55 26.41 40.05
CA PRO A 210 -18.28 27.06 41.11
C PRO A 210 -17.75 26.49 42.44
N THR A 211 -17.37 27.36 43.37
CA THR A 211 -17.26 26.99 44.78
C THR A 211 -18.60 26.44 45.25
N GLY A 212 -18.79 25.11 45.23
CA GLY A 212 -20.02 24.51 45.77
C GLY A 212 -20.46 23.13 45.26
N HIS A 213 -19.89 22.57 44.17
CA HIS A 213 -20.23 21.18 43.81
C HIS A 213 -19.42 20.20 44.66
N LYS A 214 -20.10 19.43 45.51
CA LYS A 214 -19.51 18.28 46.20
C LYS A 214 -19.27 17.16 45.19
N ALA A 215 -18.19 17.26 44.45
CA ALA A 215 -17.73 16.17 43.62
C ALA A 215 -17.30 15.02 44.56
N ASN A 216 -17.87 13.84 44.34
CA ASN A 216 -17.57 12.67 45.16
C ASN A 216 -16.10 12.30 44.93
N TYR A 217 -15.32 12.23 46.01
CA TYR A 217 -13.93 11.77 45.96
C TYR A 217 -13.91 10.30 45.54
N ILE A 218 -13.16 9.96 44.49
CA ILE A 218 -13.04 8.59 44.01
C ILE A 218 -11.56 8.19 44.02
N GLU A 219 -11.21 7.13 44.75
CA GLU A 219 -9.89 6.48 44.71
C GLU A 219 -9.69 5.66 43.43
N LYS A 220 -9.87 6.30 42.27
CA LYS A 220 -9.72 5.67 40.96
C LYS A 220 -8.77 6.49 40.11
N ARG A 221 -7.97 5.81 39.29
CA ARG A 221 -7.07 6.44 38.30
C ARG A 221 -7.88 7.27 37.30
N ASP A 222 -7.21 8.24 36.67
CA ASP A 222 -7.80 9.00 35.58
C ASP A 222 -8.27 8.06 34.46
N SER A 223 -9.56 8.09 34.15
CA SER A 223 -10.21 7.09 33.30
C SER A 223 -11.46 7.63 32.63
N ILE A 224 -11.82 7.03 31.50
CA ILE A 224 -13.11 7.19 30.84
C ILE A 224 -13.94 5.93 31.08
N ILE A 225 -15.19 6.14 31.50
CA ILE A 225 -16.16 5.09 31.76
C ILE A 225 -17.35 5.29 30.83
N ILE A 226 -17.68 4.26 30.07
CA ILE A 226 -18.85 4.23 29.19
C ILE A 226 -19.63 2.94 29.47
N ASN A 227 -20.56 3.01 30.42
CA ASN A 227 -21.29 1.84 30.93
C ASN A 227 -22.02 1.08 29.81
N LYS A 228 -22.66 1.78 28.88
CA LYS A 228 -23.37 1.17 27.72
C LYS A 228 -22.45 0.32 26.84
N LEU A 229 -21.16 0.65 26.80
CA LEU A 229 -20.15 -0.06 26.01
C LEU A 229 -19.30 -1.01 26.86
N GLY A 230 -19.52 -1.08 28.18
CA GLY A 230 -18.69 -1.86 29.11
C GLY A 230 -17.24 -1.36 29.20
N LEU A 231 -16.99 -0.07 28.98
CA LEU A 231 -15.65 0.50 28.95
C LEU A 231 -15.27 1.15 30.27
N ASP A 232 -14.05 0.84 30.74
CA ASP A 232 -13.34 1.49 31.83
C ASP A 232 -11.84 1.54 31.49
N VAL A 233 -11.41 2.64 30.91
CA VAL A 233 -10.12 2.75 30.21
C VAL A 233 -9.34 3.95 30.74
N PRO A 234 -8.01 3.86 30.95
CA PRO A 234 -7.24 4.99 31.45
C PRO A 234 -7.22 6.17 30.47
N LEU A 235 -7.23 7.37 31.01
CA LEU A 235 -6.95 8.61 30.28
C LEU A 235 -5.44 8.83 30.27
N VAL A 236 -4.87 8.98 29.07
CA VAL A 236 -3.42 9.09 28.86
C VAL A 236 -3.11 10.45 28.22
N PRO A 237 -2.32 11.33 28.86
CA PRO A 237 -1.83 12.53 28.20
C PRO A 237 -0.77 12.14 27.15
N SER A 238 -0.85 12.72 25.95
CA SER A 238 0.19 12.55 24.93
C SER A 238 1.32 13.57 25.13
N SER A 239 2.57 13.15 24.91
CA SER A 239 3.75 14.03 24.98
C SER A 239 3.80 15.08 23.87
N GLY A 240 3.05 14.88 22.79
CA GLY A 240 2.98 15.79 21.65
C GLY A 240 1.93 15.37 20.62
N THR A 241 1.92 16.09 19.49
CA THR A 241 0.93 15.94 18.41
C THR A 241 1.46 15.16 17.21
N THR A 242 2.69 14.64 17.28
CA THR A 242 3.22 13.81 16.20
C THR A 242 2.55 12.43 16.19
N GLN A 243 2.49 11.80 15.01
CA GLN A 243 1.85 10.50 14.87
C GLN A 243 2.48 9.43 15.79
N THR A 244 3.80 9.47 15.98
CA THR A 244 4.53 8.52 16.81
C THR A 244 4.16 8.67 18.28
N GLU A 245 4.10 9.91 18.77
CA GLU A 245 3.73 10.22 20.16
C GLU A 245 2.27 9.85 20.45
N LEU A 246 1.36 10.25 19.55
CA LEU A 246 -0.06 9.93 19.67
C LEU A 246 -0.30 8.41 19.65
N ASN A 247 0.37 7.67 18.76
CA ASN A 247 0.25 6.21 18.71
C ASN A 247 0.83 5.54 19.96
N ALA A 248 1.93 6.06 20.51
CA ALA A 248 2.52 5.53 21.74
C ALA A 248 1.58 5.69 22.94
N ALA A 249 0.87 6.83 23.02
CA ALA A 249 -0.13 7.08 24.05
C ALA A 249 -1.42 6.27 23.83
N LEU A 250 -1.90 6.15 22.60
CA LEU A 250 -3.10 5.35 22.25
C LEU A 250 -2.94 3.85 22.55
N ASN A 251 -1.72 3.33 22.53
CA ASN A 251 -1.43 1.95 22.92
C ASN A 251 -1.55 1.71 24.43
N GLN A 252 -1.73 2.77 25.23
CA GLN A 252 -1.82 2.73 26.70
C GLN A 252 -3.22 3.11 27.22
N GLY A 253 -4.13 3.60 26.38
CA GLY A 253 -5.48 4.00 26.78
C GLY A 253 -6.15 4.98 25.80
N VAL A 254 -7.13 5.72 26.30
CA VAL A 254 -7.75 6.83 25.58
C VAL A 254 -6.92 8.08 25.79
N ILE A 255 -6.54 8.75 24.70
CA ILE A 255 -5.70 9.94 24.81
C ILE A 255 -6.54 11.18 25.05
N ILE A 256 -6.08 12.05 25.96
CA ILE A 256 -6.50 13.45 25.99
C ILE A 256 -5.66 14.19 24.94
N TYR A 257 -6.30 14.70 23.88
CA TYR A 257 -5.56 15.29 22.78
C TYR A 257 -4.84 16.56 23.25
N PRO A 258 -3.53 16.72 22.97
CA PRO A 258 -2.78 17.90 23.40
C PRO A 258 -3.45 19.19 22.93
N GLY A 259 -3.56 20.19 23.80
CA GLY A 259 -4.20 21.47 23.50
C GLY A 259 -5.70 21.54 23.79
N SER A 260 -6.40 20.41 23.97
CA SER A 260 -7.79 20.41 24.44
C SER A 260 -7.95 20.92 25.88
N ALA A 261 -9.19 21.15 26.30
CA ALA A 261 -9.51 21.44 27.70
C ALA A 261 -9.37 20.16 28.55
N LEU A 262 -9.08 20.32 29.84
CA LEU A 262 -9.12 19.20 30.79
C LEU A 262 -10.54 19.07 31.37
N PRO A 263 -10.94 17.87 31.83
CA PRO A 263 -12.21 17.70 32.54
C PRO A 263 -12.36 18.73 33.67
N GLY A 264 -13.52 19.40 33.74
CA GLY A 264 -13.79 20.48 34.70
C GLY A 264 -13.35 21.89 34.28
N GLN A 265 -12.66 22.05 33.14
CA GLN A 265 -12.32 23.37 32.59
C GLN A 265 -13.37 23.89 31.60
N ALA A 266 -13.35 25.21 31.34
CA ALA A 266 -14.00 25.75 30.15
C ALA A 266 -13.37 25.16 28.89
N GLY A 267 -14.20 24.81 27.91
CA GLY A 267 -13.75 24.32 26.62
C GLY A 267 -14.11 22.86 26.36
N GLU A 268 -13.64 22.38 25.22
CA GLU A 268 -13.88 21.02 24.76
C GLU A 268 -12.77 20.09 25.24
N VAL A 269 -13.15 19.06 25.98
CA VAL A 269 -12.30 17.90 26.27
C VAL A 269 -12.34 16.99 25.05
N PHE A 270 -11.20 16.86 24.36
CA PHE A 270 -11.12 16.09 23.12
C PHE A 270 -10.37 14.78 23.38
N LEU A 271 -11.09 13.67 23.29
CA LEU A 271 -10.57 12.33 23.56
C LEU A 271 -10.49 11.50 22.28
N SER A 272 -9.40 10.75 22.12
CA SER A 272 -9.20 9.87 20.96
C SER A 272 -8.83 8.45 21.39
N GLY A 273 -9.37 7.47 20.69
CA GLY A 273 -9.13 6.04 20.96
C GLY A 273 -9.13 5.20 19.68
N HIS A 274 -8.48 4.02 19.73
CA HIS A 274 -8.44 3.11 18.59
C HIS A 274 -9.81 2.45 18.35
N SER A 275 -10.28 2.44 17.09
CA SER A 275 -11.37 1.56 16.65
C SER A 275 -10.87 0.19 16.23
N SER A 276 -9.63 0.12 15.75
CA SER A 276 -8.92 -1.10 15.41
C SER A 276 -7.43 -0.84 15.31
N VAL A 277 -6.62 -1.85 15.59
CA VAL A 277 -5.18 -1.86 15.32
C VAL A 277 -4.83 -3.01 14.37
N TYR A 278 -3.63 -2.98 13.82
CA TYR A 278 -3.14 -4.09 13.01
C TYR A 278 -3.03 -5.38 13.84
N PRO A 279 -3.29 -6.57 13.26
CA PRO A 279 -3.26 -7.85 14.00
C PRO A 279 -1.94 -8.18 14.71
N TRP A 280 -0.82 -7.59 14.27
CA TRP A 280 0.51 -7.80 14.88
C TRP A 280 0.82 -6.80 16.01
N VAL A 281 0.00 -5.77 16.22
CA VAL A 281 0.15 -4.83 17.35
C VAL A 281 -0.62 -5.39 18.53
N LYS A 282 0.11 -5.84 19.55
CA LYS A 282 -0.47 -6.34 20.80
C LYS A 282 -0.70 -5.17 21.75
N THR A 283 -1.94 -4.72 21.86
CA THR A 283 -2.39 -3.76 22.88
C THR A 283 -3.79 -4.13 23.31
N GLU A 284 -4.06 -4.01 24.62
CA GLU A 284 -5.41 -4.19 25.19
C GLU A 284 -6.36 -3.07 24.74
N TYR A 285 -5.81 -1.93 24.28
CA TYR A 285 -6.58 -0.74 23.93
C TYR A 285 -6.86 -0.59 22.44
N GLY A 286 -6.49 -1.59 21.64
CA GLY A 286 -6.53 -1.51 20.17
C GLY A 286 -7.92 -1.44 19.55
N GLN A 287 -8.97 -1.65 20.35
CA GLN A 287 -10.38 -1.63 19.92
C GLN A 287 -11.27 -0.87 20.91
N VAL A 288 -10.70 -0.01 21.76
CA VAL A 288 -11.44 0.70 22.83
C VAL A 288 -12.65 1.45 22.33
N PHE A 289 -12.55 2.11 21.17
CA PHE A 289 -13.66 2.85 20.55
C PHE A 289 -14.25 2.12 19.33
N ALA A 290 -14.07 0.80 19.23
CA ALA A 290 -14.66 0.01 18.15
C ALA A 290 -16.19 0.12 18.10
N LEU A 291 -16.83 0.25 19.27
CA LEU A 291 -18.28 0.32 19.43
C LEU A 291 -18.81 1.74 19.70
N LEU A 292 -18.00 2.76 19.43
CA LEU A 292 -18.39 4.15 19.68
C LEU A 292 -19.64 4.58 18.88
N ASP A 293 -19.92 3.91 17.75
CA ASP A 293 -21.11 4.14 16.93
C ASP A 293 -22.42 3.72 17.62
N LYS A 294 -22.35 2.91 18.68
CA LYS A 294 -23.51 2.47 19.47
C LYS A 294 -23.99 3.49 20.49
N LEU A 295 -23.24 4.57 20.69
CA LEU A 295 -23.72 5.70 21.49
C LEU A 295 -24.81 6.48 20.75
N GLU A 296 -25.80 6.90 21.52
CA GLU A 296 -26.99 7.62 21.10
C GLU A 296 -27.18 8.86 21.98
N THR A 297 -27.93 9.82 21.49
CA THR A 297 -28.28 11.02 22.25
C THR A 297 -28.97 10.63 23.55
N GLY A 298 -28.50 11.17 24.67
CA GLY A 298 -28.99 10.88 26.02
C GLY A 298 -28.12 9.90 26.82
N ASP A 299 -27.26 9.12 26.17
CA ASP A 299 -26.31 8.24 26.86
C ASP A 299 -25.32 9.06 27.71
N VAL A 300 -24.77 8.47 28.77
CA VAL A 300 -23.83 9.14 29.67
C VAL A 300 -22.42 8.55 29.54
N VAL A 301 -21.44 9.44 29.47
CA VAL A 301 -20.01 9.15 29.52
C VAL A 301 -19.41 9.85 30.73
N SER A 302 -18.74 9.10 31.60
CA SER A 302 -18.14 9.62 32.82
C SER A 302 -16.63 9.70 32.66
N LEU A 303 -16.03 10.84 33.01
CA LEU A 303 -14.60 11.02 33.11
C LEU A 303 -14.20 11.09 34.57
N ILE A 304 -13.28 10.24 34.99
CA ILE A 304 -12.56 10.38 36.26
C ILE A 304 -11.27 11.13 35.95
N TYR A 305 -11.08 12.29 36.58
CA TYR A 305 -9.88 13.10 36.40
C TYR A 305 -9.56 13.89 37.66
N ASP A 306 -8.33 13.81 38.13
CA ASP A 306 -7.88 14.45 39.37
C ASP A 306 -8.78 14.07 40.57
N ARG A 307 -9.17 12.78 40.62
CA ARG A 307 -10.03 12.17 41.66
C ARG A 307 -11.49 12.63 41.69
N TYR A 308 -11.93 13.37 40.67
CA TYR A 308 -13.32 13.80 40.52
C TYR A 308 -13.98 13.14 39.31
N GLN A 309 -15.29 12.89 39.41
CA GLN A 309 -16.12 12.40 38.31
C GLN A 309 -16.84 13.56 37.61
N TYR A 310 -16.79 13.55 36.28
CA TYR A 310 -17.48 14.48 35.40
C TYR A 310 -18.35 13.69 34.44
N ASP A 311 -19.66 13.83 34.55
CA ASP A 311 -20.60 13.13 33.70
C ASP A 311 -21.01 14.02 32.52
N TYR A 312 -20.90 13.47 31.31
CA TYR A 312 -21.27 14.13 30.07
C TYR A 312 -22.42 13.36 29.42
N GLN A 313 -23.48 14.06 29.05
CA GLN A 313 -24.57 13.48 28.27
C GLN A 313 -24.29 13.66 26.78
N ILE A 314 -24.38 12.56 26.03
CA ILE A 314 -24.19 12.55 24.58
C ILE A 314 -25.30 13.36 23.91
N THR A 315 -24.93 14.30 23.04
CA THR A 315 -25.86 15.15 22.30
C THR A 315 -26.01 14.71 20.86
N GLY A 316 -24.98 14.11 20.25
CA GLY A 316 -25.05 13.59 18.89
C GLY A 316 -23.74 13.00 18.38
N LYS A 317 -23.77 12.56 17.12
CA LYS A 317 -22.60 11.99 16.42
C LYS A 317 -22.55 12.40 14.96
N GLN A 318 -21.34 12.50 14.42
CA GLN A 318 -21.09 12.87 13.03
C GLN A 318 -19.91 12.09 12.44
N ILE A 319 -19.90 11.94 11.11
CA ILE A 319 -18.79 11.34 10.37
C ILE A 319 -18.10 12.45 9.56
N LEU A 320 -16.85 12.74 9.91
CA LEU A 320 -16.05 13.80 9.30
C LEU A 320 -14.90 13.23 8.47
N SER A 321 -14.37 14.05 7.55
CA SER A 321 -13.06 13.75 6.95
C SER A 321 -11.94 13.98 7.98
N PRO A 322 -10.77 13.34 7.83
CA PRO A 322 -9.64 13.56 8.74
C PRO A 322 -9.15 15.02 8.80
N LYS A 323 -9.42 15.83 7.76
CA LYS A 323 -9.00 17.25 7.70
C LYS A 323 -10.01 18.20 8.33
N ASP A 324 -11.26 17.78 8.44
CA ASP A 324 -12.36 18.60 8.98
C ASP A 324 -12.52 18.41 10.49
N THR A 325 -11.74 17.51 11.10
CA THR A 325 -11.77 17.30 12.55
C THR A 325 -11.01 18.43 13.24
N ARG A 326 -11.71 19.20 14.07
CA ARG A 326 -11.17 20.36 14.80
C ARG A 326 -11.62 20.32 16.25
N ILE A 327 -10.80 20.92 17.11
CA ILE A 327 -11.16 21.19 18.50
C ILE A 327 -11.83 22.57 18.52
N THR A 328 -13.09 22.61 18.93
CA THR A 328 -13.92 23.81 18.97
C THR A 328 -13.75 24.53 20.30
N MET A 329 -13.59 25.86 20.23
CA MET A 329 -13.62 26.71 21.42
C MET A 329 -15.07 26.89 21.90
N THR A 330 -15.33 26.51 23.14
CA THR A 330 -16.62 26.72 23.79
C THR A 330 -16.43 27.30 25.18
N SER A 331 -17.34 28.20 25.57
CA SER A 331 -17.38 28.73 26.94
C SER A 331 -17.99 27.76 27.93
N GLN A 332 -18.74 26.75 27.45
CA GLN A 332 -19.34 25.69 28.25
C GLN A 332 -18.49 24.43 28.18
N PRO A 333 -18.37 23.64 29.27
CA PRO A 333 -17.67 22.36 29.23
C PRO A 333 -18.33 21.39 28.24
N ALA A 334 -17.58 20.97 27.23
CA ALA A 334 -18.03 20.01 26.22
C ALA A 334 -17.08 18.81 26.14
N LEU A 335 -17.59 17.69 25.61
CA LEU A 335 -16.84 16.47 25.37
C LEU A 335 -16.94 16.07 23.91
N THR A 336 -15.80 15.68 23.34
CA THR A 336 -15.74 15.03 22.04
C THR A 336 -14.94 13.74 22.11
N LEU A 337 -15.54 12.65 21.64
CA LEU A 337 -14.91 11.35 21.47
C LEU A 337 -14.67 11.09 19.98
N MET A 338 -13.42 10.79 19.60
CA MET A 338 -13.04 10.55 18.20
C MET A 338 -12.45 9.16 18.00
N THR A 339 -12.83 8.50 16.90
CA THR A 339 -12.12 7.32 16.39
C THR A 339 -12.09 7.25 14.86
N CYS A 340 -11.33 6.30 14.32
CA CYS A 340 -11.25 6.04 12.89
C CYS A 340 -12.50 5.27 12.41
N TRP A 341 -13.03 5.61 11.23
CA TRP A 341 -14.25 5.01 10.68
C TRP A 341 -14.17 4.77 9.17
N PRO A 342 -14.80 3.70 8.64
CA PRO A 342 -15.33 2.51 9.34
C PRO A 342 -14.26 1.71 10.11
N ILE A 343 -14.70 0.82 11.01
CA ILE A 343 -13.80 -0.10 11.75
C ILE A 343 -12.86 -0.81 10.76
N GLY A 344 -11.57 -0.88 11.08
CA GLY A 344 -10.55 -1.45 10.19
C GLY A 344 -9.99 -0.47 9.15
N THR A 345 -10.49 0.77 9.08
CA THR A 345 -10.02 1.80 8.16
C THR A 345 -9.78 3.13 8.88
N SER A 346 -9.00 4.03 8.27
CA SER A 346 -8.83 5.42 8.75
C SER A 346 -9.39 6.47 7.78
N ALA A 347 -10.29 6.06 6.88
CA ALA A 347 -10.79 6.89 5.79
C ALA A 347 -11.56 8.13 6.30
N LYS A 348 -12.32 7.96 7.38
CA LYS A 348 -13.10 9.01 8.01
C LYS A 348 -12.87 9.01 9.53
N ARG A 349 -13.48 9.97 10.21
CA ARG A 349 -13.54 10.04 11.68
C ARG A 349 -14.98 9.93 12.11
N LEU A 350 -15.26 9.03 13.04
CA LEU A 350 -16.50 9.07 13.80
C LEU A 350 -16.22 9.96 15.01
N VAL A 351 -17.07 10.98 15.18
CA VAL A 351 -16.99 11.96 16.25
C VAL A 351 -18.30 11.94 17.01
N VAL A 352 -18.25 11.80 18.33
CA VAL A 352 -19.41 11.82 19.23
C VAL A 352 -19.25 13.00 20.17
N HIS A 353 -20.30 13.81 20.31
CA HIS A 353 -20.32 15.00 21.14
C HIS A 353 -21.16 14.79 22.39
N GLY A 354 -20.78 15.45 23.48
CA GLY A 354 -21.54 15.50 24.71
C GLY A 354 -21.33 16.80 25.47
N GLU A 355 -22.24 17.07 26.40
CA GLU A 355 -22.24 18.25 27.26
C GLU A 355 -22.23 17.83 28.72
N LEU A 356 -21.51 18.58 29.56
CA LEU A 356 -21.41 18.28 30.99
C LEU A 356 -22.78 18.42 31.65
N ILE A 357 -23.20 17.39 32.40
CA ILE A 357 -24.42 17.44 33.23
C ILE A 357 -24.07 17.82 34.67
N LYS A 358 -24.98 18.57 35.31
CA LYS A 358 -24.80 19.13 36.66
C LYS A 358 -25.22 18.18 37.77
#